data_AF-Q55931-F1
#
_entry.id   AF-Q55931-F1
#
_cell.length_a   1.000
_cell.length_b   1.000
_cell.length_c   1.000
_cell.angle_alpha   90.00
_cell.angle_beta   90.00
_cell.angle_gamma   90.00
#
_symmetry.space_group_name_H-M   'P 1'
#
loop_
_entity.id
_entity.type
_entity.pdbx_description
1 polymer ?
#
loop_
_entity_poly.entity_id
_entity_poly.type
_entity_poly.pdbx_seq_one_letter_code
_entity_poly.pdbx_strand_id
1 'polypeptide(L)'
;MGLLRRSSYLSSDQRPSQLGSHAGIPAVRLRVKALGVKMGVPFFKIPDLVKRHNIQVFSSNYCLYGDLSHRIMTSLQLFSPVVEIYSIDEAFLELTPNQSNTNYGEEIQLCLNPSD
;
A
#
# COMPACT_ATOMS: atom_id res chain seq x y z
N MET A 1 -3.20 -4.58 -39.88
CA MET A 1 -4.52 -5.12 -39.48
C MET A 1 -4.29 -6.51 -38.89
N GLY A 2 -4.63 -6.74 -37.62
CA GLY A 2 -4.40 -8.03 -36.95
C GLY A 2 -4.39 -7.91 -35.43
N LEU A 3 -5.58 -7.69 -34.84
CA LEU A 3 -5.83 -7.79 -33.40
C LEU A 3 -5.64 -9.25 -32.94
N LEU A 4 -5.00 -9.43 -31.78
CA LEU A 4 -5.23 -10.60 -30.93
C LEU A 4 -5.14 -10.17 -29.46
N ARG A 5 -6.32 -9.88 -28.88
CA ARG A 5 -6.52 -9.80 -27.42
C ARG A 5 -6.51 -11.22 -26.84
N ARG A 6 -5.69 -11.45 -25.81
CA ARG A 6 -5.92 -12.41 -24.71
C ARG A 6 -5.26 -11.79 -23.48
N SER A 7 -5.99 -11.17 -22.56
CA SER A 7 -6.63 -11.82 -21.41
C SER A 7 -5.85 -13.02 -20.89
N SER A 8 -5.01 -12.77 -19.89
CA SER A 8 -4.48 -13.79 -18.99
C SER A 8 -4.46 -13.21 -17.57
N TYR A 9 -5.64 -13.08 -16.99
CA TYR A 9 -5.83 -13.12 -15.55
C TYR A 9 -5.50 -14.54 -15.06
N LEU A 10 -4.23 -14.83 -14.86
CA LEU A 10 -3.79 -16.02 -14.13
C LEU A 10 -2.36 -15.79 -13.65
N SER A 11 -2.20 -15.47 -12.38
CA SER A 11 -0.99 -15.88 -11.66
C SER A 11 -1.42 -16.44 -10.31
N SER A 12 -1.93 -17.66 -10.39
CA SER A 12 -2.06 -18.63 -9.30
C SER A 12 -0.66 -19.10 -8.86
N ASP A 13 0.22 -18.17 -8.49
CA ASP A 13 1.60 -18.47 -8.10
C ASP A 13 2.16 -17.38 -7.17
N GLN A 14 1.50 -17.16 -6.04
CA GLN A 14 2.09 -16.44 -4.90
C GLN A 14 3.01 -17.41 -4.13
N ARG A 15 4.07 -17.89 -4.80
CA ARG A 15 5.17 -18.55 -4.11
C ARG A 15 5.78 -17.54 -3.12
N PRO A 16 6.07 -17.94 -1.86
CA PRO A 16 6.71 -17.05 -0.89
C PRO A 16 8.06 -16.62 -1.47
N SER A 17 8.07 -15.42 -2.03
CA SER A 17 9.21 -14.87 -2.73
C SER A 17 10.26 -14.50 -1.70
N GLN A 18 11.43 -15.11 -1.86
CA GLN A 18 12.64 -14.79 -1.09
C GLN A 18 12.93 -13.29 -1.27
N LEU A 19 12.54 -12.49 -0.28
CA LEU A 19 12.92 -11.08 -0.19
C LEU A 19 14.46 -11.04 -0.27
N GLY A 20 15.01 -10.29 -1.22
CA GLY A 20 16.45 -10.28 -1.51
C GLY A 20 17.30 -10.18 -0.23
N SER A 21 18.37 -10.98 -0.16
CA SER A 21 19.14 -11.33 1.04
C SER A 21 19.72 -10.18 1.88
N HIS A 22 19.58 -8.92 1.47
CA HIS A 22 20.07 -7.74 2.19
C HIS A 22 19.01 -6.64 2.37
N ALA A 23 17.86 -6.74 1.70
CA ALA A 23 16.79 -5.75 1.81
C ALA A 23 16.03 -5.91 3.13
N GLY A 24 15.81 -4.80 3.83
CA GLY A 24 14.96 -4.76 5.02
C GLY A 24 13.49 -4.94 4.66
N ILE A 25 12.70 -5.47 5.59
CA ILE A 25 11.24 -5.60 5.43
C ILE A 25 10.61 -4.19 5.45
N PRO A 26 10.02 -3.69 4.35
CA PRO A 26 9.56 -2.31 4.27
C PRO A 26 8.26 -2.05 5.05
N ALA A 27 7.42 -3.06 5.21
CA ALA A 27 6.14 -2.96 5.90
C ALA A 27 5.80 -4.24 6.65
N VAL A 28 5.17 -4.11 7.82
CA VAL A 28 4.77 -5.23 8.67
C VAL A 28 3.36 -4.97 9.21
N ARG A 29 2.45 -5.95 9.11
CA ARG A 29 1.10 -5.83 9.68
C ARG A 29 1.15 -5.76 11.21
N LEU A 30 0.19 -5.06 11.81
CA LEU A 30 0.16 -4.81 13.26
C LEU A 30 0.26 -6.09 14.11
N ARG A 31 -0.49 -7.15 13.75
CA ARG A 31 -0.43 -8.45 14.44
C ARG A 31 0.96 -9.08 14.39
N VAL A 32 1.69 -8.89 13.28
CA VAL A 32 3.05 -9.42 13.12
C VAL A 32 4.07 -8.55 13.86
N LYS A 33 3.85 -7.22 13.92
CA LYS A 33 4.64 -6.31 14.78
C LYS A 33 4.56 -6.71 16.26
N ALA A 34 3.38 -7.11 16.73
CA ALA A 34 3.17 -7.58 18.11
C ALA A 34 3.95 -8.86 18.44
N LEU A 35 4.34 -9.65 17.42
CA LEU A 35 5.18 -10.85 17.59
C LEU A 35 6.69 -10.52 17.61
N GLY A 36 7.07 -9.24 17.58
CA GLY A 36 8.45 -8.78 17.65
C GLY A 36 9.14 -8.57 16.30
N VAL A 37 8.45 -8.74 15.18
CA VAL A 37 8.98 -8.39 13.85
C VAL A 37 8.96 -6.89 13.65
N LYS A 38 10.14 -6.30 13.46
CA LYS A 38 10.30 -4.87 13.19
C LYS A 38 10.43 -4.59 11.70
N MET A 39 9.96 -3.42 11.27
CA MET A 39 10.25 -2.89 9.92
C MET A 39 11.75 -2.61 9.79
N GLY A 40 12.28 -2.68 8.57
CA GLY A 40 13.70 -2.45 8.25
C GLY A 40 14.63 -3.61 8.60
N VAL A 41 14.16 -4.63 9.33
CA VAL A 41 14.98 -5.82 9.63
C VAL A 41 15.11 -6.66 8.37
N PRO A 42 16.34 -7.06 7.96
CA PRO A 42 16.53 -7.99 6.86
C PRO A 42 15.89 -9.35 7.16
N PHE A 43 15.23 -9.92 6.16
CA PHE A 43 14.47 -11.18 6.31
C PHE A 43 15.30 -12.33 6.91
N PHE A 44 16.57 -12.46 6.51
CA PHE A 44 17.47 -13.51 7.00
C PHE A 44 17.79 -13.44 8.51
N LYS A 45 17.46 -12.32 9.18
CA LYS A 45 17.65 -12.18 10.64
C LYS A 45 16.48 -12.72 11.46
N ILE A 46 15.35 -13.06 10.84
CA ILE A 46 14.13 -13.52 11.53
C ILE A 46 13.56 -14.88 11.06
N PRO A 47 14.34 -15.83 10.51
CA PRO A 47 13.79 -17.06 9.92
C PRO A 47 13.04 -17.92 10.95
N ASP A 48 13.50 -17.96 12.19
CA ASP A 48 12.89 -18.78 13.24
C ASP A 48 11.54 -18.23 13.69
N LEU A 49 11.42 -16.91 13.78
CA LEU A 49 10.19 -16.22 14.16
C LEU A 49 9.12 -16.41 13.08
N VAL A 50 9.53 -16.33 11.81
CA VAL A 50 8.68 -16.59 10.65
C VAL A 50 8.14 -18.02 10.67
N LYS A 51 9.00 -19.02 10.90
CA LYS A 51 8.58 -20.43 10.99
C LYS A 51 7.69 -20.70 12.19
N ARG A 52 8.07 -20.21 13.38
CA ARG A 52 7.33 -20.44 14.63
C ARG A 52 5.90 -19.92 14.59
N HIS A 53 5.71 -18.75 13.98
CA HIS A 53 4.42 -18.08 13.94
C HIS A 53 3.70 -18.21 12.59
N ASN A 54 4.22 -19.06 11.68
CA ASN A 54 3.70 -19.26 10.32
C ASN A 54 3.43 -17.92 9.59
N ILE A 55 4.40 -17.00 9.67
CA ILE A 55 4.27 -15.66 9.07
C ILE A 55 4.41 -15.77 7.56
N GLN A 56 3.43 -15.27 6.83
CA GLN A 56 3.47 -15.19 5.38
C GLN A 56 4.30 -13.98 4.95
N VAL A 57 5.18 -14.19 3.97
CA VAL A 57 6.06 -13.16 3.39
C VAL A 57 5.76 -13.03 1.91
N PHE A 58 5.61 -11.79 1.47
CA PHE A 58 5.28 -11.44 0.10
C PHE A 58 6.34 -10.48 -0.45
N SER A 59 6.67 -10.62 -1.74
CA SER A 59 7.48 -9.64 -2.45
C SER A 59 6.73 -8.33 -2.61
N SER A 60 7.45 -7.23 -2.50
CA SER A 60 6.96 -5.90 -2.82
C SER A 60 6.53 -5.83 -4.29
N ASN A 61 5.22 -5.71 -4.55
CA ASN A 61 4.66 -5.49 -5.88
C ASN A 61 4.59 -3.98 -6.17
N TYR A 62 5.71 -3.38 -6.55
CA TYR A 62 5.83 -1.93 -6.72
C TYR A 62 4.90 -1.34 -7.79
N CYS A 63 4.68 -2.04 -8.91
CA CYS A 63 3.77 -1.55 -9.96
C CYS A 63 2.34 -1.41 -9.44
N LEU A 64 1.85 -2.44 -8.72
CA LEU A 64 0.51 -2.40 -8.13
C LEU A 64 0.36 -1.25 -7.12
N TYR A 65 1.36 -1.05 -6.26
CA TYR A 65 1.32 0.05 -5.29
C TYR A 65 1.41 1.42 -5.95
N GLY A 66 2.17 1.55 -7.04
CA GLY A 66 2.24 2.77 -7.84
C GLY A 66 0.88 3.13 -8.46
N ASP A 67 0.20 2.17 -9.09
CA ASP A 67 -1.13 2.37 -9.67
C ASP A 67 -2.17 2.74 -8.60
N LEU A 68 -2.11 2.10 -7.43
CA LEU A 68 -2.99 2.41 -6.30
C LEU A 68 -2.76 3.84 -5.80
N SER A 69 -1.49 4.19 -5.57
CA SER A 69 -1.09 5.55 -5.16
C SER A 69 -1.61 6.59 -6.15
N HIS A 70 -1.37 6.39 -7.45
CA HIS A 70 -1.81 7.31 -8.48
C HIS A 70 -3.33 7.55 -8.44
N ARG A 71 -4.12 6.50 -8.27
CA ARG A 71 -5.59 6.61 -8.16
C ARG A 71 -6.00 7.40 -6.91
N ILE A 72 -5.42 7.11 -5.75
CA ILE A 72 -5.73 7.83 -4.50
C ILE A 72 -5.37 9.31 -4.65
N MET A 73 -4.16 9.61 -5.12
CA MET A 73 -3.69 10.99 -5.29
C MET A 73 -4.55 11.76 -6.29
N THR A 74 -5.01 11.11 -7.35
CA THR A 74 -5.95 11.72 -8.32
C THR A 74 -7.29 12.02 -7.66
N SER A 75 -7.82 11.13 -6.83
CA SER A 75 -9.06 11.40 -6.08
C SER A 75 -8.91 12.57 -5.12
N LEU A 76 -7.76 12.71 -4.45
CA LEU A 76 -7.49 13.83 -3.52
C LEU A 76 -7.53 15.20 -4.22
N GLN A 77 -7.14 15.27 -5.51
CA GLN A 77 -7.21 16.50 -6.31
C GLN A 77 -8.65 17.00 -6.56
N LEU A 78 -9.66 16.15 -6.35
CA LEU A 78 -11.07 16.57 -6.43
C LEU A 78 -11.51 17.39 -5.21
N PHE A 79 -10.78 17.26 -4.09
CA PHE A 79 -11.13 17.91 -2.82
C PHE A 79 -10.42 19.25 -2.64
N SER A 80 -9.19 19.40 -3.13
CA SER A 80 -8.48 20.68 -3.05
C SER A 80 -7.77 21.02 -4.35
N PRO A 81 -7.78 22.30 -4.78
CA PRO A 81 -6.93 22.75 -5.88
C PRO A 81 -5.44 22.73 -5.52
N VAL A 82 -5.10 22.71 -4.22
CA VAL A 82 -3.71 22.68 -3.73
C VAL A 82 -3.49 21.36 -3.00
N VAL A 83 -2.90 20.41 -3.73
CA VAL A 83 -2.47 19.11 -3.20
C VAL A 83 -0.96 18.97 -3.39
N GLU A 84 -0.24 18.78 -2.29
CA GLU A 84 1.19 18.47 -2.30
C GLU A 84 1.40 16.98 -2.04
N ILE A 85 1.94 16.25 -3.02
CA ILE A 85 2.25 14.83 -2.89
C ILE A 85 3.65 14.70 -2.26
N TYR A 86 3.72 14.17 -1.03
CA TYR A 86 4.97 14.01 -0.29
C TYR A 86 5.59 12.63 -0.47
N SER A 87 4.76 11.58 -0.59
CA SER A 87 5.18 10.21 -0.86
C SER A 87 4.11 9.44 -1.64
N ILE A 88 4.31 8.13 -1.83
CA ILE A 88 3.32 7.24 -2.46
C ILE A 88 2.05 7.05 -1.60
N ASP A 89 2.11 7.31 -0.31
CA ASP A 89 1.04 7.10 0.67
C ASP A 89 0.72 8.35 1.51
N GLU A 90 1.35 9.49 1.21
CA GLU A 90 1.21 10.73 1.98
C GLU A 90 1.08 11.95 1.05
N ALA A 91 0.05 12.76 1.31
CA ALA A 91 -0.20 14.02 0.63
C ALA A 91 -0.82 15.04 1.59
N PHE A 92 -0.54 16.32 1.34
CA PHE A 92 -1.08 17.45 2.10
C PHE A 92 -2.06 18.23 1.23
N LEU A 93 -3.22 18.56 1.80
CA LEU A 93 -4.28 19.30 1.12
C LEU A 93 -4.49 20.63 1.84
N GLU A 94 -4.60 21.72 1.08
CA GLU A 94 -5.05 22.99 1.64
C GLU A 94 -6.57 22.96 1.79
N LEU A 95 -7.07 23.18 3.01
CA LEU A 95 -8.49 23.26 3.32
C LEU A 95 -8.92 24.71 3.48
N THR A 96 -10.12 25.04 3.01
CA THR A 96 -10.64 26.39 3.17
C THR A 96 -11.05 26.66 4.64
N PRO A 97 -10.80 27.86 5.19
CA PRO A 97 -10.97 28.13 6.62
C PRO A 97 -12.40 27.97 7.18
N ASN A 98 -13.41 27.94 6.32
CA ASN A 98 -14.82 27.92 6.70
C ASN A 98 -15.44 26.50 6.66
N GLN A 99 -14.64 25.46 6.45
CA GLN A 99 -15.10 24.06 6.44
C GLN A 99 -14.82 23.38 7.78
N SER A 100 -15.73 22.54 8.24
CA SER A 100 -15.46 21.65 9.38
C SER A 100 -14.46 20.59 8.94
N ASN A 101 -13.21 20.69 9.41
CA ASN A 101 -12.11 19.79 9.04
C ASN A 101 -12.45 18.30 9.28
N THR A 102 -13.25 18.00 10.31
CA THR A 102 -13.66 16.62 10.64
C THR A 102 -14.59 16.04 9.58
N ASN A 103 -15.63 16.77 9.19
CA ASN A 103 -16.60 16.31 8.20
C ASN A 103 -15.93 16.10 6.84
N TYR A 104 -15.01 16.99 6.49
CA TYR A 104 -14.28 16.91 5.23
C TYR A 104 -13.35 15.69 5.16
N GLY A 105 -12.70 15.35 6.29
CA GLY A 105 -11.93 14.12 6.40
C GLY A 105 -12.77 12.87 6.24
N GLU A 106 -13.99 12.85 6.80
CA GLU A 106 -14.94 11.74 6.65
C GLU A 106 -15.40 11.58 5.19
N GLU A 107 -15.69 12.68 4.49
CA GLU A 107 -16.05 12.67 3.07
C GLU A 107 -14.93 12.09 2.19
N ILE A 108 -13.68 12.49 2.44
CA ILE A 108 -12.51 11.93 1.74
C ILE A 108 -12.40 10.42 2.01
N GLN A 109 -12.57 9.99 3.27
CA GLN A 109 -12.51 8.56 3.61
C GLN A 109 -13.59 7.74 2.90
N LEU A 110 -14.83 8.26 2.84
CA LEU A 110 -15.93 7.61 2.13
C LEU A 110 -15.70 7.55 0.62
N CYS A 111 -15.10 8.58 0.03
CA CYS A 111 -14.77 8.60 -1.39
C CYS A 111 -13.67 7.60 -1.76
N LEU A 112 -12.66 7.45 -0.90
CA LEU A 112 -11.54 6.53 -1.13
C LEU A 112 -11.93 5.06 -0.86
N ASN A 113 -12.87 4.82 0.06
CA ASN A 113 -13.38 3.50 0.39
C ASN A 113 -14.91 3.48 0.24
N PRO A 114 -15.45 3.52 -0.99
CA PRO A 114 -16.89 3.42 -1.18
C PRO A 114 -17.34 2.06 -0.65
N SER A 115 -18.27 2.09 0.32
CA SER A 115 -18.92 0.89 0.83
C SER A 115 -19.74 0.25 -0.30
N ASP A 116 -19.19 -0.78 -0.94
CA ASP A 116 -20.00 -1.75 -1.71
C ASP A 116 -20.89 -2.57 -0.78
#